data_AF-A0A0Q6TUD0-F1
#
_entry.id   AF-A0A0Q6TUD0-F1
#
_cell.length_a   1.000
_cell.length_b   1.000
_cell.length_c   1.000
_cell.angle_alpha   90.00
_cell.angle_beta   90.00
_cell.angle_gamma   90.00
#
_symmetry.space_group_name_H-M   'P 1'
#
loop_
_entity.id
_entity.type
_entity.pdbx_description
1 polymer ?
#
loop_
_entity_poly.entity_id
_entity_poly.type
_entity_poly.pdbx_seq_one_letter_code
_entity_poly.pdbx_strand_id
1 'polypeptide(L)' 'MLVLLAERDRQVPHAHSHTLVQALQRAGAAVTVHQLAGTNHRSLARTPAAMRQLGGWLRASAAL' A
#
# COMPACT_ATOMS: atom_id res chain seq x y z
N MET A 1 6.47 4.52 5.43
CA MET A 1 6.31 3.95 4.08
C MET A 1 4.85 3.58 3.85
N LEU A 2 4.31 3.82 2.65
CA LEU A 2 2.97 3.38 2.24
C LEU A 2 3.04 2.14 1.35
N VAL A 3 2.19 1.15 1.62
CA VAL A 3 1.95 -0.02 0.76
C VAL A 3 0.48 -0.04 0.36
N LEU A 4 0.22 -0.10 -0.95
CA LEU A 4 -1.13 -0.29 -1.50
C LEU A 4 -1.23 -1.69 -2.11
N LEU A 5 -2.27 -2.43 -1.74
CA LEU A 5 -2.55 -3.76 -2.27
C LEU A 5 -3.85 -3.75 -3.07
N ALA A 6 -3.85 -4.40 -4.23
CA ALA A 6 -5.07 -4.61 -4.98
C ALA A 6 -5.81 -5.84 -4.45
N GLU A 7 -7.08 -5.69 -4.07
CA GLU A 7 -7.91 -6.79 -3.55
C GLU A 7 -7.87 -8.04 -4.42
N ARG A 8 -7.87 -7.87 -5.74
CA ARG A 8 -7.97 -8.94 -6.74
C ARG A 8 -6.67 -9.13 -7.52
N ASP A 9 -5.52 -8.86 -6.90
CA ASP A 9 -4.23 -9.14 -7.53
C ASP A 9 -4.03 -10.65 -7.68
N ARG A 10 -3.97 -11.12 -8.93
CA ARG A 10 -3.68 -12.52 -9.29
C ARG A 10 -2.30 -12.69 -9.93
N GLN A 11 -1.58 -11.58 -10.17
CA GLN A 11 -0.24 -11.60 -10.75
C GLN A 11 0.82 -11.63 -9.66
N VAL A 12 0.61 -10.87 -8.58
CA VAL A 12 1.51 -10.82 -7.42
C VAL A 12 0.74 -11.21 -6.17
N PRO A 13 1.04 -12.37 -5.55
CA PRO A 13 0.45 -12.76 -4.27
C PRO A 13 0.73 -11.73 -3.17
N HIS A 14 -0.28 -11.42 -2.36
CA HIS A 14 -0.14 -10.47 -1.23
C HIS A 14 0.90 -10.92 -0.21
N ALA A 15 1.17 -12.23 -0.10
CA ALA A 15 2.19 -12.79 0.78
C ALA A 15 3.55 -12.10 0.62
N HIS A 16 3.98 -11.76 -0.59
CA HIS A 16 5.25 -11.05 -0.82
C HIS A 16 5.27 -9.68 -0.15
N SER A 17 4.19 -8.92 -0.28
CA SER A 17 4.07 -7.60 0.36
C SER A 17 3.99 -7.74 1.87
N HIS A 18 3.28 -8.75 2.39
CA HIS A 18 3.22 -8.99 3.83
C HIS A 18 4.58 -9.35 4.43
N THR A 19 5.36 -10.21 3.77
CA THR A 19 6.73 -10.53 4.21
C THR A 19 7.62 -9.29 4.27
N LEU A 20 7.55 -8.43 3.25
CA LEU A 20 8.28 -7.16 3.23
C LEU A 20 7.84 -6.23 4.37
N VAL A 21 6.53 -6.04 4.55
CA VAL A 21 5.96 -5.21 5.63
C VAL A 21 6.44 -5.69 6.99
N GLN A 22 6.39 -7.00 7.25
CA GLN A 22 6.86 -7.59 8.50
C GLN A 22 8.36 -7.39 8.73
N ALA A 23 9.19 -7.50 7.68
CA ALA A 23 10.62 -7.26 7.79
C ALA A 23 10.92 -5.79 8.14
N LEU A 24 10.24 -4.84 7.48
CA LEU A 24 10.40 -3.41 7.72
C LEU A 24 9.92 -3.00 9.11
N GLN A 25 8.77 -3.52 9.55
CA GLN A 25 8.26 -3.27 10.90
C GLN A 25 9.21 -3.82 11.96
N ARG A 26 9.79 -5.01 11.77
CA ARG A 26 10.82 -5.57 12.67
C ARG A 26 12.09 -4.72 12.71
N ALA A 27 12.43 -4.04 11.62
CA ALA A 27 13.53 -3.09 11.56
C ALA A 27 13.19 -1.70 12.17
N GLY A 28 12.00 -1.53 12.77
CA GLY A 28 11.56 -0.29 13.38
C GLY A 28 10.97 0.73 12.41
N ALA A 29 10.75 0.37 11.14
CA ALA A 29 10.16 1.28 10.17
C ALA A 29 8.64 1.42 10.37
N ALA A 30 8.14 2.65 10.35
CA ALA A 30 6.72 2.92 10.28
C ALA A 30 6.17 2.57 8.88
N VAL A 31 5.29 1.56 8.81
CA VAL A 31 4.67 1.10 7.57
C VAL A 31 3.15 1.14 7.68
N THR A 32 2.50 1.76 6.70
CA THR A 32 1.05 1.82 6.56
C THR A 32 0.64 0.96 5.36
N VAL A 33 -0.32 0.05 5.55
CA VAL A 33 -0.80 -0.85 4.49
C VAL A 33 -2.29 -0.60 4.26
N HIS A 34 -2.68 -0.41 2.99
CA HIS A 34 -4.08 -0.34 2.59
C HIS A 34 -4.37 -1.31 1.46
N GLN A 35 -5.45 -2.08 1.59
CA GLN A 35 -6.02 -2.86 0.49
C GLN A 35 -7.17 -2.07 -0.15
N LEU A 36 -7.14 -1.96 -1.48
CA LEU A 36 -8.15 -1.20 -2.23
C LEU A 36 -9.15 -2.15 -2.89
N ALA A 37 -10.40 -2.06 -2.44
CA ALA A 37 -11.51 -2.88 -2.94
C ALA A 37 -11.77 -2.66 -4.43
N GLY A 38 -12.15 -3.72 -5.13
CA GLY A 38 -12.49 -3.68 -6.55
C GLY A 38 -11.30 -3.47 -7.49
N THR A 39 -10.08 -3.35 -6.97
CA THR A 39 -8.87 -3.16 -7.78
C THR A 39 -8.13 -4.48 -8.04
N ASN A 40 -7.46 -4.52 -9.18
CA ASN A 40 -6.49 -5.54 -9.61
C ASN A 40 -5.12 -4.92 -9.89
N HIS A 41 -4.14 -5.77 -10.22
CA HIS A 41 -2.75 -5.40 -10.53
C HIS A 41 -2.60 -4.21 -11.49
N ARG A 42 -3.43 -4.13 -12.54
CA ARG A 42 -3.33 -3.09 -13.58
C ARG A 42 -4.10 -1.81 -13.25
N SER A 43 -5.05 -1.88 -12.32
CA SER A 43 -5.97 -0.78 -12.01
C SER A 43 -5.62 -0.02 -10.74
N LEU A 44 -4.87 -0.62 -9.81
CA LEU A 44 -4.61 -0.09 -8.47
C LEU A 44 -4.22 1.40 -8.50
N ALA A 45 -3.17 1.73 -9.25
CA ALA A 45 -2.61 3.08 -9.37
C ALA A 45 -3.46 4.05 -10.20
N ARG A 46 -4.58 3.59 -10.79
CA ARG A 46 -5.44 4.39 -11.67
C ARG A 46 -6.77 4.78 -11.03
N THR A 47 -6.91 4.54 -9.72
CA THR A 47 -8.16 4.86 -9.01
C THR A 47 -8.02 6.16 -8.19
N PRO A 48 -9.09 6.97 -8.11
CA PRO A 48 -9.14 8.10 -7.18
C PRO A 48 -8.90 7.67 -5.72
N ALA A 49 -9.32 6.47 -5.34
CA ALA A 49 -9.09 5.93 -4.00
C ALA A 49 -7.59 5.78 -3.69
N ALA A 50 -6.80 5.22 -4.61
CA ALA A 50 -5.35 5.11 -4.47
C ALA A 50 -4.67 6.48 -4.36
N MET A 51 -5.07 7.43 -5.21
CA MET A 51 -4.52 8.79 -5.16
C MET A 51 -4.85 9.51 -3.86
N ARG A 52 -6.05 9.30 -3.30
CA ARG A 52 -6.41 9.83 -1.98
C ARG A 52 -5.54 9.23 -0.87
N GLN A 53 -5.29 7.92 -0.87
CA GLN A 53 -4.40 7.28 0.11
C GLN A 53 -2.97 7.81 0.00
N LEU A 54 -2.43 7.89 -1.21
CA LEU A 54 -1.09 8.43 -1.46
C LEU A 54 -0.98 9.89 -1.00
N GLY A 55 -1.92 10.75 -1.42
CA GLY A 55 -1.92 12.16 -1.04
C GLY A 55 -2.09 12.38 0.46
N GLY A 56 -2.93 11.57 1.12
CA GLY A 56 -3.08 11.59 2.57
C GLY A 56 -1.78 11.22 3.29
N TRP A 57 -1.14 10.13 2.85
CA TRP A 57 0.14 9.68 3.40
C TRP A 57 1.26 10.70 3.20
N LEU A 58 1.36 11.32 2.02
CA LEU A 58 2.36 12.36 1.74
C LEU A 58 2.18 13.59 2.66
N ARG A 59 0.95 14.06 2.85
CA ARG A 59 0.67 15.17 3.77
C ARG A 59 1.04 14.85 5.21
N ALA A 60 0.70 13.66 5.68
CA ALA A 60 1.07 13.22 7.03
C ALA A 60 2.59 13.08 7.20
N SER A 61 3.30 12.68 6.13
CA SER A 61 4.75 12.49 6.16
C SER A 61 5.53 13.80 6.05
N ALA A 62 4.95 14.84 5.44
CA ALA A 62 5.53 16.19 5.38
C ALA A 62 5.32 17.01 6.67
N ALA A 63 4.45 16.54 7.57
CA ALA A 63 4.18 17.17 8.85
C ALA A 63 5.04 16.60 10.00
N LEU A 64 5.96 15.69 9.69
CA LEU A 64 6.98 15.12 10.58
C LEU A 64 8.32 15.81 10.37
#